data_AF-A0A1J6I850-F1
#
_entry.id   AF-A0A1J6I850-F1
#
_cell.length_a   1.000
_cell.length_b   1.000
_cell.length_c   1.000
_cell.angle_alpha   90.00
_cell.angle_beta   90.00
_cell.angle_gamma   90.00
#
_symmetry.space_group_name_H-M   'P 1'
#
loop_
_entity.id
_entity.type
_entity.pdbx_description
1 polymer ?
#
loop_
_entity_poly.entity_id
_entity_poly.type
_entity_poly.pdbx_seq_one_letter_code
_entity_poly.pdbx_strand_id
1 'polypeptide(L)'
;MASADQKQNIVSALSKHLSTLSLDPNSDKDIKSLCTEILNSSQKDNELVKWVEFASNFPVDSGASFKALSKLNEDLSKKSVILGNGLKISAADIVVFASVYSSVISLSNSDRNKLPHLLRWMDYIQVC
;
A
#
# COMPACT_ATOMS: atom_id res chain seq x y z
N MET A 1 18.78 -0.35 6.83
CA MET A 1 18.09 -1.56 7.34
C MET A 1 16.57 -1.54 7.11
N ALA A 2 15.90 -0.38 7.02
CA ALA A 2 14.45 -0.26 6.85
C ALA A 2 13.81 -0.89 5.56
N SER A 3 14.58 -1.09 4.48
CA SER A 3 14.06 -1.57 3.19
C SER A 3 13.72 -3.08 3.19
N ALA A 4 14.50 -3.89 3.90
CA ALA A 4 14.31 -5.35 3.93
C ALA A 4 13.08 -5.74 4.78
N ASP A 5 12.88 -5.08 5.92
CA ASP A 5 11.74 -5.33 6.81
C ASP A 5 10.41 -4.95 6.15
N GLN A 6 10.39 -3.85 5.39
CA GLN A 6 9.20 -3.44 4.64
C GLN A 6 8.83 -4.45 3.55
N LYS A 7 9.83 -4.95 2.81
CA LYS A 7 9.65 -5.99 1.79
C LYS A 7 9.10 -7.28 2.40
N GLN A 8 9.67 -7.74 3.51
CA GLN A 8 9.23 -8.93 4.24
C GLN A 8 7.76 -8.83 4.66
N ASN A 9 7.36 -7.67 5.21
CA ASN A 9 6.00 -7.44 5.69
C ASN A 9 4.98 -7.44 4.55
N ILE A 10 5.32 -6.84 3.41
CA ILE A 10 4.46 -6.83 2.21
C ILE A 10 4.26 -8.25 1.67
N VAL A 11 5.35 -9.03 1.53
CA VAL A 11 5.29 -10.41 1.03
C VAL A 11 4.47 -11.31 1.95
N SER A 12 4.65 -11.18 3.26
CA SER A 12 3.94 -11.98 4.27
C SER A 12 2.44 -11.68 4.28
N ALA A 13 2.06 -10.39 4.24
CA ALA A 13 0.67 -9.98 4.21
C ALA A 13 -0.04 -10.43 2.92
N LEU A 14 0.62 -10.29 1.76
CA LEU A 14 0.08 -10.73 0.47
C LEU A 14 -0.07 -12.25 0.39
N SER A 15 0.92 -13.03 0.86
CA SER A 15 0.84 -14.50 0.84
C SER A 15 -0.30 -15.03 1.71
N LYS A 16 -0.51 -14.44 2.90
CA LYS A 16 -1.67 -14.77 3.74
C LYS A 16 -2.99 -14.47 3.05
N HIS A 17 -3.09 -13.34 2.33
CA HIS A 17 -4.34 -12.92 1.71
C HIS A 17 -4.69 -13.76 0.45
N LEU A 18 -3.70 -14.25 -0.28
CA LEU A 18 -3.94 -15.09 -1.48
C LEU A 18 -4.05 -16.59 -1.20
N SER A 19 -3.67 -17.08 0.00
CA SER A 19 -3.75 -18.50 0.40
C SER A 19 -3.04 -19.52 -0.53
N THR A 20 -2.34 -19.07 -1.58
CA THR A 20 -1.84 -19.94 -2.66
C THR A 20 -0.34 -19.85 -2.92
N LEU A 21 0.40 -18.88 -2.34
CA LEU A 21 1.80 -18.65 -2.70
C LEU A 21 2.76 -18.81 -1.53
N SER A 22 3.66 -19.79 -1.65
CA SER A 22 4.89 -19.91 -0.87
C SER A 22 5.99 -19.11 -1.58
N LEU A 23 6.08 -17.80 -1.30
CA LEU A 23 7.19 -16.98 -1.80
C LEU A 23 8.31 -16.91 -0.77
N ASP A 24 9.55 -17.03 -1.26
CA ASP A 24 10.75 -16.81 -0.46
C ASP A 24 10.93 -15.30 -0.19
N PRO A 25 10.76 -14.84 1.06
CA PRO A 25 10.93 -13.44 1.42
C PRO A 25 12.37 -12.94 1.26
N ASN A 26 13.34 -13.86 1.27
CA ASN A 26 14.77 -13.57 1.09
C ASN A 26 15.20 -13.55 -0.38
N SER A 27 14.29 -13.73 -1.34
CA SER A 27 14.69 -13.65 -2.75
C SER A 27 15.16 -12.22 -3.09
N ASP A 28 16.23 -12.09 -3.87
CA ASP A 28 16.77 -10.80 -4.35
C ASP A 28 15.81 -10.03 -5.27
N LYS A 29 14.61 -10.55 -5.53
CA LYS A 29 13.59 -9.91 -6.36
C LYS A 29 13.05 -8.65 -5.67
N ASP A 30 13.02 -7.53 -6.37
CA ASP A 30 12.42 -6.30 -5.86
C ASP A 30 10.92 -6.49 -5.56
N ILE A 31 10.36 -5.69 -4.64
CA ILE A 31 8.92 -5.71 -4.26
C ILE A 31 8.04 -5.69 -5.51
N LYS A 32 8.43 -4.90 -6.52
CA LYS A 32 7.74 -4.84 -7.82
C LYS A 32 7.71 -6.20 -8.53
N SER A 33 8.83 -6.92 -8.57
CA SER A 33 8.91 -8.25 -9.20
C SER A 33 8.07 -9.28 -8.44
N LEU A 34 8.13 -9.27 -7.11
CA LEU A 34 7.33 -10.15 -6.25
C LEU A 34 5.83 -9.90 -6.41
N CYS A 35 5.40 -8.64 -6.33
CA CYS A 35 4.02 -8.25 -6.60
C CYS A 35 3.58 -8.64 -8.02
N THR A 36 4.44 -8.46 -9.03
CA THR A 36 4.12 -8.82 -10.43
C THR A 36 3.97 -10.33 -10.61
N GLU A 37 4.77 -11.15 -9.91
CA GLU A 37 4.65 -12.62 -9.91
C GLU A 37 3.33 -13.06 -9.27
N ILE A 38 2.96 -12.46 -8.14
CA ILE A 38 1.67 -12.66 -7.47
C ILE A 38 0.51 -12.29 -8.40
N LEU A 39 0.61 -11.14 -9.09
CA LEU A 39 -0.43 -10.63 -10.01
C LEU A 39 -0.55 -11.44 -11.30
N ASN A 40 0.55 -11.97 -11.82
CA ASN A 40 0.51 -12.83 -12.99
C ASN A 40 -0.12 -14.20 -12.67
N SER A 41 -0.07 -14.64 -11.40
CA SER A 41 -0.73 -15.88 -10.95
C SER A 41 -2.23 -15.73 -10.69
N SER A 42 -2.70 -14.51 -10.41
CA SER A 42 -4.09 -14.20 -10.07
C SER A 42 -4.55 -13.00 -10.88
N GLN A 43 -5.25 -13.26 -12.01
CA GLN A 43 -6.01 -12.31 -12.85
C GLN A 43 -5.46 -10.87 -12.90
N LYS A 44 -4.90 -10.47 -14.05
CA LYS A 44 -4.37 -9.12 -14.33
C LYS A 44 -5.41 -8.02 -14.11
N ASP A 45 -5.58 -7.59 -12.87
CA ASP A 45 -6.35 -6.42 -12.53
C ASP A 45 -5.45 -5.19 -12.77
N ASN A 46 -5.70 -4.52 -13.89
CA ASN A 46 -4.88 -3.38 -14.35
C ASN A 46 -4.81 -2.26 -13.30
N GLU A 47 -5.83 -2.14 -12.45
CA GLU A 47 -5.84 -1.19 -11.34
C GLU A 47 -4.90 -1.59 -10.20
N LEU A 48 -4.75 -2.89 -9.90
CA LEU A 48 -3.85 -3.36 -8.85
C LEU A 48 -2.39 -3.13 -9.23
N VAL A 49 -2.04 -3.31 -10.51
CA VAL A 49 -0.70 -2.99 -11.05
C VAL A 49 -0.36 -1.50 -10.82
N LYS A 50 -1.31 -0.59 -11.08
CA LYS A 50 -1.14 0.85 -10.83
C LYS A 50 -0.82 1.15 -9.36
N TRP A 51 -1.50 0.49 -8.43
CA TRP A 51 -1.28 0.72 -6.99
C TRP A 51 0.02 0.11 -6.47
N VAL A 52 0.44 -1.03 -7.04
CA VAL A 52 1.77 -1.59 -6.79
C VAL A 52 2.87 -0.65 -7.31
N GLU A 53 2.68 -0.06 -8.48
CA GLU A 53 3.63 0.91 -9.03
C GLU A 53 3.69 2.20 -8.20
N PHE A 54 2.53 2.71 -7.74
CA PHE A 54 2.48 3.83 -6.80
C PHE A 54 3.29 3.52 -5.53
N ALA A 55 3.05 2.36 -4.90
CA ALA A 55 3.72 1.97 -3.67
C ALA A 55 5.23 1.80 -3.86
N SER A 56 5.65 1.23 -4.99
CA SER A 56 7.07 1.00 -5.30
C SER A 56 7.82 2.31 -5.57
N ASN A 57 7.14 3.31 -6.12
CA ASN A 57 7.71 4.62 -6.44
C ASN A 57 7.38 5.68 -5.37
N PHE A 58 6.84 5.27 -4.22
CA PHE A 58 6.45 6.22 -3.19
C PHE A 58 7.69 6.96 -2.68
N PRO A 59 7.70 8.30 -2.74
CA PRO A 59 8.92 9.07 -2.49
C PRO A 59 9.27 9.08 -1.01
N VAL A 60 10.57 8.97 -0.73
CA VAL A 60 11.14 9.04 0.63
C VAL A 60 11.29 10.49 1.10
N ASP A 61 11.43 11.44 0.17
CA ASP A 61 11.51 12.86 0.49
C ASP A 61 10.21 13.39 1.13
N SER A 62 10.35 14.17 2.20
CA SER A 62 9.22 14.67 3.00
C SER A 62 8.23 15.53 2.20
N GLY A 63 8.70 16.39 1.29
CA GLY A 63 7.84 17.25 0.47
C GLY A 63 7.13 16.48 -0.64
N ALA A 64 7.87 15.61 -1.33
CA ALA A 64 7.31 14.75 -2.37
C ALA A 64 6.33 13.72 -1.80
N SER A 65 6.62 13.15 -0.62
CA SER A 65 5.73 12.21 0.08
C SER A 65 4.44 12.89 0.48
N PHE A 66 4.48 14.09 1.08
CA PHE A 66 3.27 14.83 1.41
C PHE A 66 2.40 15.11 0.18
N LYS A 67 3.00 15.50 -0.95
CA LYS A 67 2.26 15.69 -2.21
C LYS A 67 1.60 14.39 -2.71
N ALA A 68 2.29 13.26 -2.59
CA ALA A 68 1.73 11.96 -2.95
C ALA A 68 0.57 11.55 -2.02
N LEU A 69 0.72 11.81 -0.71
CA LEU A 69 -0.33 11.57 0.29
C LEU A 69 -1.56 12.44 0.05
N SER A 70 -1.40 13.71 -0.33
CA SER A 70 -2.52 14.59 -0.67
C SER A 70 -3.32 14.08 -1.86
N LYS A 71 -2.64 13.58 -2.90
CA LYS A 71 -3.33 12.95 -4.05
C LYS A 71 -4.08 11.68 -3.64
N LEU A 72 -3.45 10.83 -2.83
CA LEU A 72 -4.10 9.63 -2.31
C LEU A 72 -5.34 9.99 -1.46
N ASN A 73 -5.24 11.05 -0.65
CA ASN A 73 -6.37 11.57 0.12
C ASN A 73 -7.53 12.04 -0.76
N GLU A 74 -7.25 12.70 -1.89
CA GLU A 74 -8.27 13.08 -2.88
C GLU A 74 -8.95 11.85 -3.51
N ASP A 75 -8.17 10.84 -3.89
CA ASP A 75 -8.69 9.58 -4.44
C ASP A 75 -9.58 8.83 -3.43
N LEU A 76 -9.26 8.93 -2.14
CA LEU A 76 -10.00 8.32 -1.03
C LEU A 76 -11.23 9.12 -0.58
N SER A 77 -11.47 10.31 -1.11
CA SER A 77 -12.62 11.15 -0.74
C SER A 77 -13.96 10.47 -1.00
N LYS A 78 -14.03 9.61 -2.03
CA LYS A 78 -15.24 8.89 -2.45
C LYS A 78 -15.15 7.37 -2.26
N LYS A 79 -14.09 6.87 -1.61
CA LYS A 79 -13.78 5.44 -1.54
C LYS A 79 -13.48 5.01 -0.11
N SER A 80 -14.14 3.95 0.36
CA SER A 80 -13.82 3.37 1.66
C SER A 80 -12.56 2.50 1.63
N VAL A 81 -12.28 1.87 0.49
CA VAL A 81 -11.08 1.05 0.19
C VAL A 81 -10.61 1.38 -1.24
N ILE A 82 -9.34 1.16 -1.53
CA ILE A 82 -8.69 1.49 -2.81
C ILE A 82 -9.31 0.68 -3.96
N LEU A 83 -9.40 -0.65 -3.77
CA LEU A 83 -10.10 -1.61 -4.64
C LEU A 83 -10.99 -2.51 -3.77
N GLY A 84 -12.00 -3.15 -4.35
CA GLY A 84 -12.90 -4.07 -3.61
C GLY A 84 -14.31 -3.54 -3.37
N ASN A 85 -14.83 -2.74 -4.31
CA ASN A 85 -16.21 -2.21 -4.33
C ASN A 85 -16.64 -1.50 -3.04
N GLY A 86 -15.69 -0.91 -2.29
CA GLY A 86 -15.97 -0.15 -1.08
C GLY A 86 -16.23 -0.97 0.18
N LEU A 87 -16.23 -2.30 0.11
CA LEU A 87 -16.67 -3.17 1.21
C LEU A 87 -15.59 -4.15 1.68
N LYS A 88 -14.71 -4.60 0.79
CA LYS A 88 -13.70 -5.61 1.11
C LYS A 88 -12.30 -5.03 0.92
N ILE A 89 -11.47 -5.13 1.96
CA ILE A 89 -10.05 -4.80 1.87
C ILE A 89 -9.40 -5.64 0.78
N SER A 90 -8.67 -4.99 -0.10
CA SER A 90 -7.99 -5.62 -1.23
C SER A 90 -6.48 -5.67 -1.03
N ALA A 91 -5.78 -6.41 -1.91
CA ALA A 91 -4.33 -6.39 -1.95
C ALA A 91 -3.77 -4.98 -2.23
N ALA A 92 -4.48 -4.12 -2.96
CA ALA A 92 -4.05 -2.74 -3.19
C ALA A 92 -4.03 -1.94 -1.89
N ASP A 93 -5.04 -2.13 -1.04
CA ASP A 93 -5.10 -1.44 0.26
C ASP A 93 -3.90 -1.80 1.12
N ILE A 94 -3.57 -3.10 1.20
CA ILE A 94 -2.45 -3.60 2.01
C ILE A 94 -1.12 -3.05 1.50
N VAL A 95 -0.88 -3.13 0.18
CA VAL A 95 0.37 -2.67 -0.44
C VAL A 95 0.56 -1.18 -0.27
N VAL A 96 -0.49 -0.38 -0.54
CA VAL A 96 -0.42 1.07 -0.40
C VAL A 96 -0.24 1.45 1.07
N PHE A 97 -0.98 0.81 1.99
CA PHE A 97 -0.88 1.07 3.43
C PHE A 97 0.55 0.88 3.92
N ALA A 98 1.17 -0.27 3.59
CA ALA A 98 2.54 -0.58 3.96
C ALA A 98 3.56 0.41 3.38
N SER A 99 3.31 0.95 2.18
CA SER A 99 4.20 1.94 1.55
C SER A 99 4.14 3.32 2.20
N VAL A 100 2.95 3.75 2.64
CA VAL A 100 2.73 5.13 3.14
C VAL A 100 2.81 5.25 4.66
N TYR A 101 2.63 4.15 5.40
CA TYR A 101 2.48 4.14 6.85
C TYR A 101 3.56 4.97 7.58
N SER A 102 4.84 4.70 7.29
CA SER A 102 5.97 5.39 7.93
C SER A 102 5.94 6.90 7.73
N SER A 103 5.57 7.35 6.52
CA SER A 103 5.48 8.78 6.22
C SER A 103 4.30 9.41 6.95
N VAL A 104 3.15 8.75 7.00
CA VAL A 104 1.95 9.30 7.68
C VAL A 104 2.16 9.39 9.20
N ILE A 105 2.75 8.37 9.84
CA ILE A 105 3.03 8.43 11.28
C ILE A 105 4.09 9.48 11.63
N SER A 106 4.93 9.87 10.67
CA SER A 106 5.96 10.91 10.87
C SER A 106 5.42 12.33 10.63
N LEU A 107 4.20 12.49 10.12
CA LEU A 107 3.59 13.80 9.90
C LEU A 107 3.24 14.52 11.21
N SER A 108 3.36 15.84 11.18
CA SER A 108 2.85 16.72 12.23
C SER A 108 1.32 16.64 12.33
N ASN A 109 0.76 16.97 13.50
CA ASN A 109 -0.70 17.02 13.67
C ASN A 109 -1.37 18.00 12.68
N SER A 110 -0.72 19.13 12.38
CA SER A 110 -1.22 20.12 11.41
C SER A 110 -1.33 19.52 10.00
N ASP A 111 -0.34 18.72 9.59
CA ASP A 111 -0.33 18.10 8.27
C ASP A 111 -1.29 16.91 8.19
N ARG A 112 -1.40 16.13 9.25
CA ARG A 112 -2.40 15.06 9.38
C ARG A 112 -3.83 15.59 9.22
N ASN A 113 -4.14 16.74 9.83
CA ASN A 113 -5.46 17.37 9.72
C ASN A 113 -5.84 17.77 8.28
N LYS A 114 -4.87 17.89 7.36
CA LYS A 114 -5.11 18.16 5.93
C LYS A 114 -5.45 16.90 5.13
N LEU A 115 -5.30 15.70 5.73
CA LEU A 115 -5.45 14.41 5.08
C LEU A 115 -6.56 13.54 5.72
N PRO A 116 -7.79 14.07 5.93
CA PRO A 116 -8.81 13.39 6.72
C PRO A 116 -9.30 12.07 6.09
N HIS A 117 -9.34 11.96 4.76
CA HIS A 117 -9.81 10.75 4.08
C HIS A 117 -8.76 9.64 4.11
N LEU A 118 -7.49 10.02 4.01
CA LEU A 118 -6.37 9.10 4.19
C LEU A 118 -6.35 8.52 5.61
N LEU A 119 -6.50 9.38 6.63
CA LEU A 119 -6.51 8.92 8.03
C LEU A 119 -7.69 7.99 8.31
N ARG A 120 -8.90 8.37 7.87
CA ARG A 120 -10.09 7.50 7.95
C ARG A 120 -9.84 6.13 7.32
N TRP A 121 -9.21 6.11 6.14
CA TRP A 121 -8.89 4.87 5.46
C TRP A 121 -7.84 4.05 6.22
N MET A 122 -6.76 4.66 6.71
CA MET A 122 -5.75 3.94 7.51
C MET A 122 -6.34 3.35 8.78
N ASP A 123 -7.19 4.09 9.49
CA ASP A 123 -7.89 3.58 10.68
C ASP A 123 -8.77 2.37 10.33
N TYR A 124 -9.45 2.42 9.19
CA TYR A 124 -10.27 1.30 8.69
C TYR A 124 -9.42 0.06 8.37
N ILE A 125 -8.26 0.24 7.73
CA ILE A 125 -7.37 -0.88 7.38
C ILE A 125 -6.69 -1.48 8.63
N GLN A 126 -6.27 -0.65 9.59
CA GLN A 126 -5.54 -1.10 10.77
C GLN A 126 -6.39 -1.93 11.77
N VAL A 127 -7.72 -1.81 11.70
CA VAL A 127 -8.66 -2.51 12.59
C VAL A 127 -9.06 -3.91 12.06
N CYS A 128 -8.74 -4.23 10.79
CA CYS A 128 -9.06 -5.52 10.16
C CYS A 128 -7.88 -6.50 10.17
#